data_AF-A0A938KDS7-F1
#
_entry.id   AF-A0A938KDS7-F1
#
_cell.length_a   1.000
_cell.length_b   1.000
_cell.length_c   1.000
_cell.angle_alpha   90.00
_cell.angle_beta   90.00
_cell.angle_gamma   90.00
#
_symmetry.space_group_name_H-M   'P 1'
#
loop_
_entity.id
_entity.type
_entity.pdbx_description
1 polymer ?
#
loop_
_entity_poly.entity_id
_entity_poly.type
_entity_poly.pdbx_seq_one_letter_code
_entity_poly.pdbx_strand_id
1 'polypeptide(L)'
;APPGHRRLEIRYTALSFTAPEKVRFQFRLENLDEDWTDAGSRRTAYYQALRPGDYRFRVLACNNAGVWNESGAALALTVLPHFWQTAWFRLLLALICAGGVLGLHLLRVRRLDQARVAQEAFSRQLIESQESERKRMAAELHDGLSQELLVMKNRALMGLKHDGNPQRMAEQFREISTVATEAIRIVREIAQNLRPFQLDELGLTKAIQAALAKLNQSAGLQFRSELDCSMALAQQEPRPTLTEEYEPWISEVTASARRDKT
;
A
#
# COMPACT_ATOMS: atom_id res chain seq x y z
N ALA A 1 23.85 41.28 -1.98
CA ALA A 1 24.76 40.83 -3.06
C ALA A 1 24.47 39.37 -3.36
N PRO A 2 24.36 38.98 -4.65
CA PRO A 2 24.02 37.61 -5.03
C PRO A 2 25.11 36.61 -4.58
N PRO A 3 24.73 35.34 -4.30
CA PRO A 3 25.66 34.29 -3.92
C PRO A 3 26.46 33.84 -5.15
N GLY A 4 27.79 33.92 -5.09
CA GLY A 4 28.63 33.25 -6.08
C GLY A 4 29.96 33.91 -6.37
N HIS A 5 30.06 35.24 -6.39
CA HIS A 5 31.27 35.92 -6.84
C HIS A 5 31.73 37.00 -5.85
N ARG A 6 32.14 36.57 -4.65
CA ARG A 6 32.92 37.43 -3.76
C ARG A 6 34.36 37.46 -4.28
N ARG A 7 34.59 38.24 -5.33
CA ARG A 7 35.95 38.62 -5.74
C ARG A 7 36.42 39.67 -4.74
N LEU A 8 37.43 39.33 -3.96
CA LEU A 8 38.11 40.30 -3.10
C LEU A 8 39.29 40.87 -3.88
N GLU A 9 39.24 42.18 -4.12
CA GLU A 9 40.35 42.93 -4.70
C GLU A 9 41.01 43.75 -3.60
N ILE A 10 42.28 43.48 -3.33
CA ILE A 10 43.07 44.25 -2.35
C ILE A 10 44.11 45.04 -3.12
N ARG A 11 43.99 46.36 -3.08
CA ARG A 11 44.96 47.29 -3.66
C ARG A 11 45.95 47.74 -2.59
N TYR A 12 47.23 47.73 -2.93
CA TYR A 12 48.31 48.10 -2.02
C TYR A 12 49.33 48.98 -2.74
N THR A 13 50.04 49.79 -1.97
CA THR A 13 51.05 50.72 -2.50
C THR A 13 52.15 50.92 -1.46
N ALA A 14 53.33 51.32 -1.92
CA ALA A 14 54.42 51.76 -1.08
C ALA A 14 54.98 53.09 -1.63
N LEU A 15 55.46 53.93 -0.73
CA LEU A 15 56.05 55.22 -1.04
C LEU A 15 57.52 55.02 -1.44
N SER A 16 57.86 55.43 -2.67
CA SER A 16 59.25 55.55 -3.13
C SER A 16 59.36 56.80 -4.00
N PHE A 17 60.17 57.77 -3.58
CA PHE A 17 60.30 59.07 -4.24
C PHE A 17 61.35 59.08 -5.35
N THR A 18 62.26 58.10 -5.36
CA THR A 18 63.43 58.07 -6.26
C THR A 18 63.21 57.21 -7.51
N ALA A 19 62.43 56.12 -7.40
CA ALA A 19 62.10 55.24 -8.53
C ALA A 19 60.81 54.43 -8.22
N PRO A 20 59.63 55.06 -8.24
CA PRO A 20 58.35 54.43 -7.88
C PRO A 20 57.98 53.22 -8.78
N GLU A 21 58.47 53.18 -10.02
CA GLU A 21 58.28 52.10 -10.98
C GLU A 21 59.16 50.87 -10.72
N LYS A 22 60.24 51.00 -9.91
CA LYS A 22 61.15 49.90 -9.56
C LYS A 22 60.80 49.21 -8.25
N VAL A 23 59.69 49.60 -7.60
CA VAL A 23 59.23 48.96 -6.37
C VAL A 23 58.61 47.60 -6.69
N ARG A 24 59.09 46.55 -6.01
CA ARG A 24 58.51 45.20 -6.11
C ARG A 24 57.71 44.86 -4.85
N PHE A 25 56.68 44.04 -5.01
CA PHE A 25 55.80 43.64 -3.92
C PHE A 25 55.75 42.11 -3.80
N GLN A 26 55.65 41.65 -2.57
CA GLN A 26 55.29 40.28 -2.22
C GLN A 26 54.09 40.33 -1.29
N PHE A 27 53.13 39.43 -1.47
CA PHE A 27 51.99 39.35 -0.59
C PHE A 27 51.64 37.91 -0.25
N ARG A 28 50.92 37.73 0.86
CA ARG A 28 50.29 36.46 1.23
C ARG A 28 49.02 36.71 2.02
N LEU A 29 48.05 35.81 1.91
CA LEU A 29 46.89 35.74 2.77
C LEU A 29 47.07 34.61 3.78
N GLU A 30 47.31 34.96 5.04
CA GLU A 30 47.41 33.97 6.11
C GLU A 30 46.09 33.21 6.25
N ASN A 31 46.19 31.90 6.51
CA ASN A 31 45.08 30.92 6.50
C ASN A 31 44.51 30.58 5.10
N LEU A 32 45.21 30.97 4.02
CA LEU A 32 44.92 30.51 2.65
C LEU A 32 46.20 30.17 1.87
N ASP A 33 47.16 31.08 1.84
CA ASP A 33 48.43 30.91 1.11
C ASP A 33 49.49 30.30 2.04
N GLU A 34 50.19 29.26 1.57
CA GLU A 34 51.31 28.65 2.30
C GLU A 34 52.59 29.49 2.19
N ASP A 35 52.86 30.04 1.00
CA ASP A 35 54.07 30.81 0.67
C ASP A 35 53.77 32.24 0.22
N TRP A 36 54.80 33.09 0.20
CA TRP A 36 54.72 34.44 -0.35
C TRP A 36 54.58 34.41 -1.88
N THR A 37 53.60 35.15 -2.40
CA THR A 37 53.42 35.36 -3.83
C THR A 37 54.17 36.61 -4.28
N ASP A 38 55.12 36.47 -5.22
CA ASP A 38 55.78 37.61 -5.85
C ASP A 38 54.85 38.28 -6.87
N ALA A 39 54.55 39.55 -6.63
CA ALA A 39 53.67 40.36 -7.45
C ALA A 39 54.44 41.26 -8.44
N GLY A 40 55.78 41.28 -8.38
CA GLY A 40 56.58 42.22 -9.15
C GLY A 40 56.13 43.66 -8.89
N SER A 41 55.85 44.43 -9.95
CA SER A 41 55.34 45.80 -9.86
C SER A 41 53.81 45.90 -9.69
N ARG A 42 53.09 44.76 -9.66
CA ARG A 42 51.63 44.74 -9.53
C ARG A 42 51.22 45.26 -8.15
N ARG A 43 50.19 46.11 -8.12
CA ARG A 43 49.66 46.78 -6.91
C ARG A 43 48.30 46.23 -6.47
N THR A 44 47.96 45.03 -6.91
CA THR A 44 46.64 44.44 -6.67
C THR A 44 46.75 42.93 -6.50
N ALA A 45 46.10 42.41 -5.46
CA ALA A 45 45.89 40.99 -5.22
C ALA A 45 44.40 40.65 -5.42
N TYR A 46 44.14 39.49 -6.04
CA TYR A 46 42.80 39.02 -6.34
C TYR A 46 42.58 37.67 -5.66
N TYR A 47 41.58 37.60 -4.78
CA TYR A 47 41.11 36.35 -4.18
C TYR A 47 39.68 36.07 -4.61
N GLN A 48 39.38 34.79 -4.87
CA GLN A 48 38.06 34.33 -5.26
C GLN A 48 37.58 33.27 -4.27
N ALA A 49 36.27 33.22 -4.04
CA ALA A 49 35.61 32.16 -3.28
C ALA A 49 36.21 31.90 -1.88
N LEU A 50 36.58 32.96 -1.15
CA LEU A 50 37.03 32.84 0.24
C LEU A 50 35.95 32.18 1.10
N ARG A 51 36.33 31.09 1.79
CA ARG A 51 35.46 30.41 2.74
C ARG A 51 35.25 31.29 3.97
N PRO A 52 34.12 31.15 4.70
CA PRO A 52 33.94 31.86 5.96
C PRO A 52 35.08 31.56 6.94
N GLY A 53 35.64 32.59 7.56
CA GLY A 53 36.81 32.49 8.42
C GLY A 53 37.57 33.80 8.57
N ASP A 54 38.61 33.77 9.40
CA ASP A 54 39.49 34.90 9.67
C ASP A 54 40.77 34.80 8.84
N TYR A 55 41.10 35.86 8.12
CA TYR A 55 42.26 35.96 7.27
C TYR A 55 43.08 37.20 7.62
N ARG A 56 44.39 37.15 7.35
CA ARG A 56 45.26 38.32 7.46
C ARG A 56 46.06 38.49 6.17
N PHE A 57 45.78 39.56 5.44
CA PHE A 57 46.56 39.91 4.25
C PHE A 57 47.83 40.61 4.70
N ARG A 58 49.00 40.10 4.28
CA ARG A 58 50.29 40.76 4.49
C ARG A 58 50.92 41.13 3.16
N VAL A 59 51.57 42.28 3.13
CA VAL A 59 52.33 42.75 1.96
C VAL A 59 53.69 43.29 2.40
N LEU A 60 54.72 42.89 1.67
CA LEU A 60 56.10 43.39 1.76
C LEU A 60 56.40 44.16 0.48
N ALA A 61 57.26 45.17 0.60
CA ALA A 61 57.74 45.95 -0.54
C ALA A 61 59.27 45.98 -0.54
N CYS A 62 59.84 45.89 -1.74
CA CYS A 62 61.25 46.01 -2.03
C CYS A 62 61.51 47.32 -2.76
N ASN A 63 62.46 48.10 -2.28
CA ASN A 63 62.89 49.33 -2.97
C ASN A 63 63.82 49.03 -4.17
N ASN A 64 64.26 50.07 -4.87
CA ASN A 64 65.17 49.96 -6.03
C ASN A 64 66.56 49.40 -5.70
N ALA A 65 66.95 49.35 -4.42
CA ALA A 65 68.22 48.82 -3.94
C ALA A 65 68.14 47.32 -3.56
N GLY A 66 66.99 46.67 -3.80
CA GLY A 66 66.81 45.26 -3.47
C GLY A 66 66.50 44.99 -2.00
N VAL A 67 66.28 46.03 -1.19
CA VAL A 67 66.02 45.90 0.25
C VAL A 67 64.53 45.76 0.48
N TRP A 68 64.12 44.63 1.06
CA TRP A 68 62.75 44.36 1.49
C TRP A 68 62.46 44.98 2.86
N ASN A 69 61.27 45.58 3.01
CA ASN A 69 60.80 46.00 4.33
C ASN A 69 60.34 44.78 5.14
N GLU A 70 61.08 44.41 6.18
CA GLU A 70 60.78 43.28 7.07
C GLU A 70 59.52 43.49 7.94
N SER A 71 59.16 44.74 8.22
CA SER A 71 57.96 45.05 9.04
C SER A 71 56.64 44.85 8.29
N GLY A 72 56.64 45.05 6.96
CA GLY A 72 55.47 44.91 6.10
C GLY A 72 54.25 45.76 6.51
N ALA A 73 53.12 45.52 5.83
CA ALA A 73 51.80 46.00 6.24
C ALA A 73 50.83 44.82 6.32
N ALA A 74 49.87 44.87 7.25
CA ALA A 74 48.90 43.81 7.46
C ALA A 74 47.45 44.34 7.55
N LEU A 75 46.51 43.62 6.94
CA LEU A 75 45.07 43.89 6.98
C LEU A 75 44.33 42.65 7.49
N ALA A 76 43.56 42.80 8.58
CA ALA A 76 42.70 41.74 9.09
C ALA A 76 41.35 41.74 8.35
N LEU A 77 40.90 40.56 7.91
CA LEU A 77 39.67 40.35 7.16
C LEU A 77 38.90 39.17 7.77
N THR A 78 37.65 39.38 8.15
CA THR A 78 36.74 38.30 8.59
C THR A 78 35.63 38.12 7.56
N VAL A 79 35.55 36.92 6.97
CA VAL A 79 34.48 36.55 6.04
C VAL A 79 33.36 35.87 6.83
N LEU A 80 32.23 36.55 7.00
CA LEU A 80 31.09 35.98 7.75
C LEU A 80 30.39 34.86 6.95
N PRO A 81 29.96 33.78 7.63
CA PRO A 81 29.17 32.72 7.03
C PRO A 81 27.78 33.25 6.63
N HIS A 82 27.20 32.65 5.59
CA HIS A 82 25.81 32.94 5.23
C HIS A 82 24.85 32.28 6.21
N PHE A 83 23.63 32.81 6.35
CA PHE A 83 22.65 32.31 7.32
C PHE A 83 22.36 30.81 7.16
N TRP A 84 22.35 30.27 5.94
CA TRP A 84 22.12 28.85 5.68
C TRP A 84 23.31 27.94 6.03
N GLN A 85 24.50 28.50 6.24
CA GLN A 85 25.71 27.75 6.64
C GLN A 85 25.79 27.57 8.16
N THR A 86 24.96 28.31 8.91
CA THR A 86 24.93 28.23 10.37
C THR A 86 24.37 26.88 10.85
N ALA A 87 24.84 26.41 12.02
CA ALA A 87 24.41 25.13 12.59
C ALA A 87 22.92 25.16 12.98
N TRP A 88 22.44 26.27 13.54
CA TRP A 88 21.04 26.39 13.95
C TRP A 88 20.08 26.29 12.76
N PHE A 89 20.43 26.86 11.60
CA PHE A 89 19.60 26.77 10.40
C PHE A 89 19.53 25.34 9.88
N ARG A 90 20.65 24.61 9.88
CA ARG A 90 20.70 23.20 9.50
C ARG A 90 19.86 22.33 10.44
N LEU A 91 19.90 22.59 11.75
CA LEU A 91 19.05 21.89 12.73
C LEU A 91 17.57 22.18 12.50
N LEU A 92 17.21 23.44 12.25
CA LEU A 92 15.83 23.84 11.96
C LEU A 92 15.31 23.17 10.69
N LEU A 93 16.13 23.13 9.62
CA LEU A 93 15.78 22.42 8.40
C LEU A 93 15.59 20.92 8.64
N ALA A 94 16.48 20.28 9.40
CA ALA A 94 16.36 18.87 9.76
C ALA A 94 15.07 18.59 10.56
N LEU A 95 14.70 19.49 11.48
CA LEU A 95 13.46 19.38 12.26
C LEU A 95 12.22 19.51 11.37
N ILE A 96 12.21 20.45 10.41
CA ILE A 96 11.12 20.61 9.44
C ILE A 96 11.00 19.35 8.58
N CYS A 97 12.10 18.81 8.08
CA CYS A 97 12.09 17.57 7.30
C CYS A 97 11.57 16.39 8.12
N ALA A 98 12.04 16.21 9.36
CA ALA A 98 11.56 15.17 10.25
C ALA A 98 10.06 15.31 10.58
N GLY A 99 9.61 16.54 10.87
CA GLY A 99 8.20 16.85 11.10
C GLY A 99 7.34 16.57 9.87
N GLY A 100 7.83 16.88 8.66
CA GLY A 100 7.16 16.55 7.41
C GLY A 100 6.99 15.04 7.21
N VAL A 101 8.05 14.25 7.44
CA VAL A 101 8.01 12.78 7.35
C VAL A 101 7.03 12.20 8.37
N LEU A 102 7.10 12.63 9.63
CA LEU A 102 6.18 12.20 10.69
C LEU A 102 4.73 12.60 10.36
N GLY A 103 4.51 13.82 9.87
CA GLY A 103 3.20 14.30 9.45
C GLY A 103 2.61 13.45 8.32
N LEU A 104 3.38 13.15 7.28
CA LEU A 104 2.96 12.25 6.19
C LEU A 104 2.67 10.84 6.69
N HIS A 105 3.49 10.31 7.60
CA HIS A 105 3.26 9.00 8.21
C HIS A 105 1.94 8.97 8.99
N LEU A 106 1.68 9.97 9.83
CA LEU A 106 0.43 10.08 10.59
C LEU A 106 -0.80 10.22 9.68
N LEU A 107 -0.70 11.00 8.61
CA LEU A 107 -1.76 11.12 7.61
C LEU A 107 -2.02 9.78 6.91
N ARG A 108 -0.97 9.03 6.57
CA ARG A 108 -1.10 7.70 5.94
C ARG A 108 -1.79 6.71 6.87
N VAL A 109 -1.40 6.67 8.15
CA VAL A 109 -2.03 5.79 9.15
C VAL A 109 -3.51 6.12 9.32
N ARG A 110 -3.85 7.41 9.50
CA ARG A 110 -5.25 7.84 9.63
C ARG A 110 -6.11 7.46 8.42
N ARG A 111 -5.57 7.58 7.21
CA ARG A 111 -6.28 7.16 5.98
C ARG A 111 -6.53 5.65 5.94
N LEU A 112 -5.55 4.86 6.36
CA LEU A 112 -5.69 3.40 6.42
C LEU A 112 -6.71 2.98 7.47
N ASP A 113 -6.71 3.60 8.64
CA ASP A 113 -7.68 3.30 9.69
C ASP A 113 -9.12 3.67 9.26
N GLN A 114 -9.31 4.83 8.63
CA GLN A 114 -10.61 5.21 8.08
C GLN A 114 -11.09 4.23 6.99
N ALA A 115 -10.19 3.77 6.12
CA ALA A 115 -10.51 2.80 5.11
C ALA A 115 -10.92 1.44 5.72
N ARG A 116 -10.21 0.99 6.79
CA ARG A 116 -10.55 -0.23 7.52
C ARG A 116 -11.92 -0.14 8.18
N VAL A 117 -12.21 0.95 8.88
CA VAL A 117 -13.51 1.16 9.53
C VAL A 117 -14.65 1.18 8.50
N ALA A 118 -14.44 1.84 7.35
CA ALA A 118 -15.42 1.84 6.27
C ALA A 118 -15.65 0.44 5.67
N GLN A 119 -14.58 -0.34 5.49
CA GLN A 119 -14.66 -1.71 4.99
C GLN A 119 -15.39 -2.63 5.99
N GLU A 120 -15.09 -2.52 7.28
CA GLU A 120 -15.77 -3.29 8.32
C GLU A 120 -17.26 -2.93 8.41
N ALA A 121 -17.60 -1.65 8.33
CA ALA A 121 -18.99 -1.19 8.32
C ALA A 121 -19.76 -1.76 7.11
N PHE A 122 -19.16 -1.71 5.92
CA PHE A 122 -19.75 -2.29 4.71
C PHE A 122 -19.92 -3.81 4.81
N SER A 123 -18.93 -4.52 5.33
CA SER A 123 -19.01 -5.97 5.54
C SER A 123 -20.12 -6.33 6.52
N ARG A 124 -20.28 -5.57 7.62
CA ARG A 124 -21.36 -5.80 8.58
C ARG A 124 -22.73 -5.60 7.94
N GLN A 125 -22.90 -4.51 7.19
CA GLN A 125 -24.15 -4.22 6.49
C GLN A 125 -24.49 -5.31 5.47
N LEU A 126 -23.49 -5.86 4.77
CA LEU A 126 -23.69 -6.97 3.84
C LEU A 126 -24.16 -8.23 4.57
N ILE A 127 -23.50 -8.60 5.67
CA ILE A 127 -23.88 -9.77 6.49
C ILE A 127 -25.30 -9.59 7.03
N GLU A 128 -25.65 -8.42 7.55
CA GLU A 128 -26.98 -8.12 8.08
C GLU A 128 -28.06 -8.18 7.00
N SER A 129 -27.77 -7.65 5.80
CA SER A 129 -28.67 -7.76 4.65
C SER A 129 -28.86 -9.23 4.23
N GLN A 130 -27.81 -10.04 4.22
CA GLN A 130 -27.91 -11.47 3.90
C GLN A 130 -28.69 -12.24 4.97
N GLU A 131 -28.49 -11.91 6.24
CA GLU A 131 -29.20 -12.56 7.34
C GLU A 131 -30.69 -12.21 7.35
N SER A 132 -31.04 -10.94 7.10
CA SER A 132 -32.44 -10.52 6.98
C SER A 132 -33.13 -11.18 5.79
N GLU A 133 -32.43 -11.31 4.65
CA GLU A 133 -32.94 -12.03 3.48
C GLU A 133 -33.20 -13.51 3.80
N ARG A 134 -32.24 -14.19 4.44
CA ARG A 134 -32.40 -15.59 4.87
C ARG A 134 -33.58 -15.77 5.83
N LYS A 135 -33.76 -14.85 6.78
CA LYS A 135 -34.91 -14.87 7.70
C LYS A 135 -36.23 -14.69 6.95
N ARG A 136 -36.29 -13.77 5.98
CA ARG A 136 -37.49 -13.58 5.15
C ARG A 136 -37.81 -14.84 4.35
N MET A 137 -36.81 -15.43 3.68
CA MET A 137 -37.00 -16.67 2.92
C MET A 137 -37.43 -17.85 3.79
N ALA A 138 -36.88 -17.97 5.01
CA ALA A 138 -37.29 -19.00 5.96
C ALA A 138 -38.76 -18.84 6.41
N ALA A 139 -39.19 -17.59 6.63
CA ALA A 139 -40.59 -17.28 6.93
C ALA A 139 -41.50 -17.61 5.73
N GLU A 140 -41.12 -17.20 4.52
CA GLU A 140 -41.86 -17.48 3.29
C GLU A 140 -41.98 -18.99 3.00
N LEU A 141 -40.89 -19.73 3.22
CA LEU A 141 -40.88 -21.20 3.20
C LEU A 141 -41.87 -21.78 4.20
N HIS A 142 -41.80 -21.33 5.45
CA HIS A 142 -42.64 -21.85 6.51
C HIS A 142 -44.12 -21.59 6.21
N ASP A 143 -44.47 -20.38 5.79
CA ASP A 143 -45.85 -19.99 5.50
C ASP A 143 -46.40 -20.73 4.27
N GLY A 144 -45.64 -20.76 3.17
CA GLY A 144 -46.03 -21.45 1.94
C GLY A 144 -46.21 -22.95 2.14
N LEU A 145 -45.23 -23.61 2.76
CA LEU A 145 -45.28 -25.05 3.04
C LEU A 145 -46.41 -25.40 4.02
N SER A 146 -46.62 -24.58 5.06
CA SER A 146 -47.69 -24.81 6.04
C SER A 146 -49.07 -24.77 5.40
N GLN A 147 -49.29 -23.86 4.45
CA GLN A 147 -50.55 -23.78 3.70
C GLN A 147 -50.76 -25.04 2.84
N GLU A 148 -49.75 -25.48 2.10
CA GLU A 148 -49.87 -26.66 1.24
C GLU A 148 -50.04 -27.96 2.03
N LEU A 149 -49.32 -28.11 3.14
CA LEU A 149 -49.50 -29.22 4.08
C LEU A 149 -50.92 -29.24 4.66
N LEU A 150 -51.49 -28.08 4.98
CA LEU A 150 -52.86 -27.99 5.46
C LEU A 150 -53.87 -28.43 4.37
N VAL A 151 -53.68 -28.01 3.12
CA VAL A 151 -54.50 -28.44 1.99
C VAL A 151 -54.40 -29.96 1.80
N MET A 152 -53.19 -30.52 1.79
CA MET A 152 -52.98 -31.97 1.69
C MET A 152 -53.66 -32.71 2.84
N LYS A 153 -53.50 -32.26 4.08
CA LYS A 153 -54.13 -32.86 5.27
C LYS A 153 -55.66 -32.88 5.13
N ASN A 154 -56.26 -31.76 4.76
CA ASN A 154 -57.70 -31.64 4.64
C ASN A 154 -58.25 -32.56 3.52
N ARG A 155 -57.56 -32.64 2.38
CA ARG A 155 -57.93 -33.55 1.28
C ARG A 155 -57.76 -35.02 1.66
N ALA A 156 -56.69 -35.36 2.38
CA ALA A 156 -56.48 -36.72 2.90
C ALA A 156 -57.61 -37.11 3.87
N LEU A 157 -58.01 -36.21 4.76
CA LEU A 157 -59.16 -36.41 5.65
C LEU A 157 -60.48 -36.58 4.89
N MET A 158 -60.70 -35.84 3.79
CA MET A 158 -61.87 -36.04 2.93
C MET A 158 -61.84 -37.40 2.22
N GLY A 159 -60.67 -37.86 1.77
CA GLY A 159 -60.49 -39.20 1.20
C GLY A 159 -60.75 -40.32 2.21
N LEU A 160 -60.41 -40.10 3.49
CA LEU A 160 -60.66 -41.04 4.59
C LEU A 160 -62.15 -41.07 5.02
N LYS A 161 -62.92 -40.01 4.80
CA LYS A 161 -64.37 -39.93 5.10
C LYS A 161 -65.25 -40.70 4.09
N HIS A 162 -64.85 -41.92 3.73
CA HIS A 162 -65.41 -42.76 2.69
C HIS A 162 -66.96 -42.76 2.56
N ASP A 163 -67.48 -42.40 1.37
CA ASP A 163 -68.89 -42.51 0.95
C ASP A 163 -69.17 -43.76 0.07
N GLY A 164 -68.26 -44.73 -0.05
CA GLY A 164 -68.44 -45.88 -0.95
C GLY A 164 -67.92 -45.68 -2.38
N ASN A 165 -67.55 -44.46 -2.78
CA ASN A 165 -67.20 -44.11 -4.17
C ASN A 165 -65.67 -44.14 -4.43
N PRO A 166 -65.16 -45.13 -5.21
CA PRO A 166 -63.72 -45.25 -5.49
C PRO A 166 -63.17 -44.11 -6.36
N GLN A 167 -63.99 -43.52 -7.24
CA GLN A 167 -63.55 -42.44 -8.12
C GLN A 167 -63.22 -41.17 -7.32
N ARG A 168 -64.05 -40.81 -6.33
CA ARG A 168 -63.79 -39.65 -5.44
C ARG A 168 -62.53 -39.81 -4.61
N MET A 169 -62.26 -41.02 -4.11
CA MET A 169 -61.03 -41.29 -3.36
C MET A 169 -59.78 -41.16 -4.25
N ALA A 170 -59.83 -41.70 -5.47
CA ALA A 170 -58.75 -41.54 -6.44
C ALA A 170 -58.52 -40.07 -6.85
N GLU A 171 -59.58 -39.28 -6.93
CA GLU A 171 -59.50 -37.83 -7.22
C GLU A 171 -58.82 -37.05 -6.10
N GLN A 172 -59.14 -37.34 -4.83
CA GLN A 172 -58.45 -36.72 -3.68
C GLN A 172 -56.96 -37.07 -3.64
N PHE A 173 -56.59 -38.33 -3.91
CA PHE A 173 -55.18 -38.73 -3.98
C PHE A 173 -54.44 -38.06 -5.14
N ARG A 174 -55.08 -37.93 -6.31
CA ARG A 174 -54.50 -37.23 -7.45
C ARG A 174 -54.22 -35.76 -7.11
N GLU A 175 -55.16 -35.10 -6.46
CA GLU A 175 -55.00 -33.71 -6.02
C GLU A 175 -53.93 -33.54 -4.93
N ILE A 176 -53.84 -34.46 -3.98
CA ILE A 176 -52.74 -34.47 -2.99
C ILE A 176 -51.39 -34.57 -3.71
N SER A 177 -51.28 -35.44 -4.73
CA SER A 177 -50.06 -35.56 -5.53
C SER A 177 -49.73 -34.27 -6.28
N THR A 178 -50.73 -33.56 -6.81
CA THR A 178 -50.56 -32.27 -7.47
C THR A 178 -50.04 -31.21 -6.49
N VAL A 179 -50.67 -31.07 -5.32
CA VAL A 179 -50.24 -30.11 -4.28
C VAL A 179 -48.85 -30.45 -3.75
N ALA A 180 -48.53 -31.73 -3.55
CA ALA A 180 -47.20 -32.16 -3.13
C ALA A 180 -46.12 -31.83 -4.18
N THR A 181 -46.45 -31.97 -5.47
CA THR A 181 -45.52 -31.62 -6.56
C THR A 181 -45.24 -30.12 -6.58
N GLU A 182 -46.26 -29.30 -6.35
CA GLU A 182 -46.12 -27.85 -6.26
C GLU A 182 -45.31 -27.42 -5.03
N ALA A 183 -45.53 -28.07 -3.89
CA ALA A 183 -44.76 -27.84 -2.66
C ALA A 183 -43.27 -28.10 -2.84
N ILE A 184 -42.93 -29.22 -3.50
CA ILE A 184 -41.56 -29.56 -3.84
C ILE A 184 -40.94 -28.51 -4.76
N ARG A 185 -41.71 -27.95 -5.71
CA ARG A 185 -41.26 -26.90 -6.62
C ARG A 185 -40.91 -25.62 -5.85
N ILE A 186 -41.78 -25.16 -4.95
CA ILE A 186 -41.56 -23.96 -4.10
C ILE A 186 -40.32 -24.14 -3.22
N VAL A 187 -40.20 -25.29 -2.55
CA VAL A 187 -39.02 -25.60 -1.72
C VAL A 187 -37.74 -25.61 -2.57
N ARG A 188 -37.79 -26.17 -3.78
CA ARG A 188 -36.64 -26.18 -4.71
C ARG A 188 -36.21 -24.76 -5.09
N GLU A 189 -37.18 -23.90 -5.43
CA GLU A 189 -36.97 -22.52 -5.85
C GLU A 189 -36.34 -21.67 -4.73
N ILE A 190 -36.89 -21.75 -3.51
CA ILE A 190 -36.34 -21.01 -2.38
C ILE A 190 -34.98 -21.59 -1.93
N ALA A 191 -34.78 -22.91 -1.98
CA ALA A 191 -33.49 -23.53 -1.68
C ALA A 191 -32.39 -23.18 -2.71
N GLN A 192 -32.76 -22.84 -3.95
CA GLN A 192 -31.83 -22.28 -4.93
C GLN A 192 -31.47 -20.83 -4.59
N ASN A 193 -32.42 -20.05 -4.08
CA ASN A 193 -32.18 -18.66 -3.66
C ASN A 193 -31.40 -18.55 -2.33
N LEU A 194 -31.56 -19.51 -1.41
CA LEU A 194 -30.78 -19.57 -0.16
C LEU A 194 -29.32 -19.97 -0.37
N ARG A 195 -29.04 -20.72 -1.44
CA ARG A 195 -27.67 -21.14 -1.75
C ARG A 195 -26.90 -19.94 -2.30
N PRO A 196 -25.81 -19.50 -1.65
CA PRO A 196 -24.88 -18.60 -2.30
C PRO A 196 -24.23 -19.38 -3.45
N PHE A 197 -24.70 -19.16 -4.68
CA PHE A 197 -24.13 -19.73 -5.91
C PHE A 197 -22.63 -19.42 -6.10
N GLN A 198 -22.03 -18.59 -5.25
CA GLN A 198 -20.69 -18.05 -5.42
C GLN A 198 -19.60 -18.69 -4.56
N LEU A 199 -19.92 -19.61 -3.64
CA LEU A 199 -18.92 -20.12 -2.68
C LEU A 199 -18.61 -21.62 -2.73
N ASP A 200 -19.54 -22.50 -3.12
CA ASP A 200 -19.34 -23.94 -2.84
C ASP A 200 -18.81 -24.83 -3.98
N GLU A 201 -18.91 -24.47 -5.27
CA GLU A 201 -18.49 -25.40 -6.35
C GLU A 201 -17.47 -24.85 -7.38
N LEU A 202 -17.29 -23.53 -7.47
CA LEU A 202 -16.56 -22.96 -8.61
C LEU A 202 -15.22 -22.32 -8.22
N GLY A 203 -14.98 -22.09 -6.93
CA GLY A 203 -13.91 -21.21 -6.47
C GLY A 203 -14.20 -19.76 -6.84
N LEU A 204 -13.73 -18.84 -5.99
CA LEU A 204 -13.92 -17.39 -6.13
C LEU A 204 -13.58 -16.88 -7.55
N THR A 205 -12.60 -17.50 -8.20
CA THR A 205 -12.14 -17.20 -9.55
C THR A 205 -13.20 -17.38 -10.63
N LYS A 206 -13.93 -18.51 -10.65
CA LYS A 206 -14.96 -18.74 -11.68
C LYS A 206 -16.24 -17.94 -11.42
N ALA A 207 -16.57 -17.67 -10.15
CA ALA A 207 -17.68 -16.79 -9.80
C ALA A 207 -17.45 -15.35 -10.30
N ILE A 208 -16.21 -14.85 -10.16
CA ILE A 208 -15.79 -13.55 -10.70
C ILE A 208 -15.81 -13.55 -12.25
N GLN A 209 -15.36 -14.63 -12.90
CA GLN A 209 -15.43 -14.75 -14.36
C GLN A 209 -16.88 -14.76 -14.88
N ALA A 210 -17.79 -15.46 -14.21
CA ALA A 210 -19.21 -15.49 -14.60
C ALA A 210 -19.89 -14.12 -14.42
N ALA A 211 -19.56 -13.39 -13.34
CA ALA A 211 -20.05 -12.04 -13.12
C ALA A 211 -19.52 -11.05 -14.19
N LEU A 212 -18.23 -11.14 -14.55
CA LEU A 212 -17.62 -10.36 -15.63
C LEU A 212 -18.24 -10.65 -17.00
N ALA A 213 -18.52 -11.93 -17.30
CA ALA A 213 -19.17 -12.32 -18.56
C ALA A 213 -20.59 -11.73 -18.67
N LYS A 214 -21.33 -11.71 -17.55
CA LYS A 214 -22.68 -11.14 -17.48
C LYS A 214 -22.67 -9.61 -17.62
N LEU A 215 -21.69 -8.93 -17.04
CA LEU A 215 -21.48 -7.48 -17.20
C LEU A 215 -21.06 -7.08 -18.62
N ASN A 216 -20.26 -7.91 -19.30
CA ASN A 216 -19.86 -7.67 -20.68
C ASN A 216 -21.07 -7.76 -21.64
N GLN A 217 -22.00 -8.69 -21.39
CA GLN A 217 -23.24 -8.82 -22.17
C GLN A 217 -24.25 -7.69 -21.93
N SER A 218 -24.36 -7.15 -20.72
CA SER A 218 -25.36 -6.12 -20.39
C SER A 218 -24.89 -4.69 -20.64
N ALA A 219 -23.58 -4.42 -20.56
CA ALA A 219 -23.04 -3.06 -20.66
C ALA A 219 -22.41 -2.72 -22.01
N GLY A 220 -22.20 -3.70 -22.92
CA GLY A 220 -21.57 -3.46 -24.22
C GLY A 220 -20.10 -2.99 -24.15
N LEU A 221 -19.45 -3.12 -22.99
CA LEU A 221 -18.09 -2.68 -22.72
C LEU A 221 -17.14 -3.89 -22.68
N GLN A 222 -16.15 -3.92 -23.57
CA GLN A 222 -15.13 -4.97 -23.57
C GLN A 222 -14.12 -4.77 -22.43
N PHE A 223 -14.24 -5.56 -21.37
CA PHE A 223 -13.24 -5.63 -20.31
C PHE A 223 -12.18 -6.68 -20.63
N ARG A 224 -10.90 -6.32 -20.48
CA ARG A 224 -9.77 -7.26 -20.50
C ARG A 224 -9.35 -7.50 -19.06
N SER A 225 -9.63 -8.68 -18.51
CA SER A 225 -9.21 -9.04 -17.14
C SER A 225 -8.09 -10.07 -17.18
N GLU A 226 -6.93 -9.70 -16.63
CA GLU A 226 -5.89 -10.64 -16.24
C GLU A 226 -6.11 -10.97 -14.76
N LEU A 227 -6.71 -12.13 -14.49
CA LEU A 227 -6.84 -12.64 -13.13
C LEU A 227 -5.54 -13.39 -12.80
N ASP A 228 -4.69 -12.78 -11.97
CA ASP A 228 -3.48 -13.41 -11.45
C ASP A 228 -3.87 -14.57 -10.54
N CYS A 229 -3.80 -15.79 -11.09
CA CYS A 229 -4.24 -17.02 -10.43
C CYS A 229 -3.12 -17.64 -9.56
N SER A 230 -2.12 -16.86 -9.14
CA SER A 230 -0.96 -17.35 -8.39
C SER A 230 -1.24 -17.66 -6.91
N MET A 231 -2.33 -17.17 -6.31
CA MET A 231 -2.67 -17.47 -4.92
C MET A 231 -3.55 -18.71 -4.69
N ALA A 232 -4.10 -19.34 -5.74
CA ALA A 232 -4.99 -20.50 -5.59
C ALA A 232 -4.25 -21.84 -5.43
N LEU A 233 -2.93 -21.89 -5.67
CA LEU A 233 -2.14 -23.13 -5.63
C LEU A 233 -1.43 -23.40 -4.28
N ALA A 234 -1.61 -22.54 -3.26
CA ALA A 234 -0.89 -22.67 -1.99
C ALA A 234 -1.58 -23.52 -0.92
N GLN A 235 -2.74 -24.13 -1.19
CA GLN A 235 -3.46 -24.99 -0.24
C GLN A 235 -3.77 -26.39 -0.80
N GLN A 236 -2.84 -26.95 -1.56
CA GLN A 236 -2.87 -28.38 -1.83
C GLN A 236 -1.95 -29.07 -0.81
N GLU A 237 -2.45 -29.19 0.43
CA GLU A 237 -1.89 -30.23 1.32
C GLU A 237 -2.03 -31.58 0.58
N PRO A 238 -1.00 -32.44 0.58
CA PRO A 238 -1.06 -33.72 -0.09
C PRO A 238 -2.19 -34.53 0.54
N ARG A 239 -3.23 -34.78 -0.25
CA ARG A 239 -4.31 -35.71 0.10
C ARG A 239 -3.66 -37.07 0.38
N PRO A 240 -3.77 -37.64 1.60
CA PRO A 240 -3.25 -38.98 1.82
C PRO A 240 -3.93 -39.92 0.83
N THR A 241 -3.13 -40.68 0.10
CA THR A 241 -3.62 -41.77 -0.74
C THR A 241 -4.40 -42.73 0.15
N LEU A 242 -5.64 -43.04 -0.24
CA LEU A 242 -6.60 -43.92 0.47
C LEU A 242 -6.05 -45.31 0.85
N THR A 243 -4.84 -45.65 0.43
CA THR A 243 -4.14 -46.90 0.74
C THR A 243 -3.43 -46.91 2.09
N GLU A 244 -3.01 -45.76 2.65
CA GLU A 244 -2.26 -45.77 3.93
C GLU A 244 -3.15 -45.75 5.17
N GLU A 245 -4.37 -45.21 5.08
CA GLU A 245 -5.25 -45.02 6.25
C GLU A 245 -6.12 -46.26 6.57
N TYR A 246 -6.30 -47.18 5.63
CA TYR A 246 -7.22 -48.32 5.77
C TYR A 246 -6.57 -49.71 5.71
N GLU A 247 -5.25 -49.81 5.49
CA GLU A 247 -4.48 -51.08 5.54
C GLU A 247 -4.73 -51.89 6.83
N PRO A 248 -4.74 -51.29 8.03
CA PRO A 248 -5.01 -52.03 9.26
C PRO A 248 -6.42 -52.63 9.29
N TRP A 249 -7.42 -51.84 8.86
CA TRP A 249 -8.83 -52.24 8.89
C TRP A 249 -9.16 -53.35 7.87
N ILE A 250 -8.55 -53.31 6.67
CA ILE A 250 -8.75 -54.33 5.63
C ILE A 250 -8.14 -55.68 6.04
N SER A 251 -7.00 -55.67 6.75
CA SER A 251 -6.37 -56.89 7.27
C SER A 251 -7.20 -57.57 8.37
N GLU A 252 -7.89 -56.78 9.21
CA GLU A 252 -8.70 -57.29 10.32
C GLU A 252 -10.04 -57.88 9.84
N VAL A 253 -10.67 -57.26 8.84
CA VAL A 253 -11.90 -57.78 8.22
C VAL A 253 -11.65 -59.07 7.43
N THR A 254 -10.51 -59.18 6.74
CA THR A 254 -10.15 -60.39 5.98
C THR A 254 -9.71 -61.56 6.88
N ALA A 255 -9.14 -61.28 8.05
CA ALA A 255 -8.83 -62.30 9.06
C ALA A 255 -10.11 -62.84 9.76
N SER A 256 -11.10 -61.97 10.01
CA SER A 256 -12.40 -62.35 10.59
C SER A 256 -13.21 -63.27 9.65
N ALA A 257 -13.27 -62.94 8.35
CA ALA A 257 -13.99 -63.72 7.35
C ALA A 257 -13.40 -65.14 7.09
N ARG A 258 -12.14 -65.38 7.47
CA ARG A 258 -11.48 -66.69 7.33
C ARG A 258 -11.68 -67.59 8.56
N ARG A 259 -12.09 -67.03 9.71
CA ARG A 259 -12.31 -67.76 10.97
C ARG A 259 -13.73 -68.33 11.11
N ASP A 260 -14.66 -67.91 10.25
CA ASP A 260 -16.08 -68.32 10.25
C ASP A 260 -16.39 -69.43 9.21
N LYS A 261 -15.35 -70.08 8.65
CA LYS A 261 -15.46 -71.14 7.63
C LYS A 261 -14.80 -72.47 8.03
N THR A 262 -14.56 -72.69 9.31
CA THR A 262 -14.10 -73.96 9.91
C THR A 262 -14.91 -74.25 11.15
#